data_AF-A0A4Q3CWH4-F1
#
_entry.id   AF-A0A4Q3CWH4-F1
#
_cell.length_a   1.000
_cell.length_b   1.000
_cell.length_c   1.000
_cell.angle_alpha   90.00
_cell.angle_beta   90.00
_cell.angle_gamma   90.00
#
_symmetry.space_group_name_H-M   'P 1'
#
loop_
_entity.id
_entity.type
_entity.pdbx_description
1 polymer ?
#
loop_
_entity_poly.entity_id
_entity_poly.type
_entity_poly.pdbx_seq_one_letter_code
_entity_poly.pdbx_strand_id
1 'polypeptide(L)' 'MSIDLEFITELAIELTRPHEMGDAPTGTRRIIPIVGGSASGPGLNGRILNVGADWQTV' A
#
# COMPACT_ATOMS: atom_id res chain seq x y z
N MET A 1 -19.02 -21.12 14.60
CA MET A 1 -17.63 -20.64 14.51
C MET A 1 -17.72 -19.14 14.23
N SER A 2 -17.24 -18.28 15.13
CA SER A 2 -17.11 -16.84 14.84
C SER A 2 -15.75 -16.56 14.26
N ILE A 3 -15.66 -15.51 13.45
CA ILE A 3 -14.39 -14.94 12.99
C ILE A 3 -14.12 -13.74 13.88
N ASP A 4 -12.96 -13.75 14.55
CA ASP A 4 -12.48 -12.64 15.37
C ASP A 4 -11.26 -12.01 14.69
N LEU A 5 -11.06 -10.70 14.91
CA LEU A 5 -9.93 -9.94 14.38
C LEU A 5 -9.06 -9.44 15.53
N GLU A 6 -7.74 -9.53 15.36
CA GLU A 6 -6.74 -8.98 16.28
C GLU A 6 -5.90 -7.92 15.55
N PHE A 7 -5.65 -6.80 16.22
CA PHE A 7 -4.78 -5.76 15.71
C PHE A 7 -3.31 -6.15 15.87
N ILE A 8 -2.57 -6.23 14.75
CA ILE A 8 -1.16 -6.65 14.74
C ILE A 8 -0.19 -5.46 14.58
N THR A 9 -0.50 -4.54 13.67
CA THR A 9 0.39 -3.42 13.32
C THR A 9 -0.33 -2.33 12.53
N GLU A 10 0.17 -1.11 12.63
CA GLU A 10 -0.14 0.00 11.74
C GLU A 10 1.00 0.17 10.73
N LEU A 11 0.66 0.39 9.46
CA LEU A 11 1.63 0.68 8.40
C LEU A 11 1.48 2.14 7.96
N ALA A 12 2.55 2.93 8.13
CA ALA A 12 2.64 4.28 7.56
C ALA A 12 3.49 4.19 6.28
N ILE A 13 2.87 4.35 5.11
CA ILE A 13 3.52 4.14 3.80
C ILE A 13 3.93 5.47 3.18
N GLU A 14 5.17 5.55 2.69
CA GLU A 14 5.64 6.68 1.89
C GLU A 14 5.47 6.37 0.39
N LEU A 15 4.77 7.26 -0.31
CA LEU A 15 4.39 7.10 -1.71
C LEU A 15 4.93 8.26 -2.54
N THR A 16 5.27 7.99 -3.80
CA THR A 16 5.50 9.07 -4.77
C THR A 16 4.19 9.49 -5.45
N ARG A 17 4.28 10.49 -6.32
CA ARG A 17 3.15 10.83 -7.21
C ARG A 17 2.75 9.62 -8.07
N PRO A 18 1.47 9.46 -8.39
CA PRO A 18 1.03 8.45 -9.35
C PRO A 18 1.69 8.65 -10.70
N HIS A 19 2.04 7.53 -11.34
CA HIS A 19 2.26 7.48 -12.77
C HIS A 19 0.90 7.26 -13.43
N GLU A 20 0.40 8.29 -14.10
CA GLU A 20 -0.86 8.23 -14.83
C GLU A 20 -0.64 7.43 -16.13
N MET A 21 -1.32 6.29 -16.25
CA MET A 21 -1.28 5.46 -17.46
C MET A 21 -2.44 5.79 -18.42
N GLY A 22 -3.43 6.55 -17.94
CA GLY A 22 -4.60 6.98 -18.70
C GLY A 22 -5.74 5.97 -18.68
N ASP A 23 -6.67 6.16 -19.61
CA ASP A 23 -7.91 5.40 -19.67
C ASP A 23 -7.69 3.98 -20.17
N ALA A 24 -8.36 3.03 -19.51
CA ALA A 24 -8.45 1.63 -19.93
C ALA A 24 -9.94 1.21 -19.97
N PRO A 25 -10.28 0.07 -20.58
CA PRO A 25 -11.68 -0.37 -20.70
C PRO A 25 -12.43 -0.49 -19.37
N THR A 26 -11.73 -0.63 -18.25
CA THR A 26 -12.30 -0.84 -16.91
C THR A 26 -12.10 0.35 -15.96
N GLY A 27 -11.69 1.52 -16.46
CA GLY A 27 -11.39 2.70 -15.65
C GLY A 27 -9.98 3.25 -15.89
N THR A 28 -9.63 4.33 -15.22
CA THR A 28 -8.33 4.99 -15.38
C THR A 28 -7.26 4.22 -14.60
N ARG A 29 -6.17 3.86 -15.27
CA ARG A 29 -5.05 3.13 -14.66
C ARG A 29 -4.00 4.11 -14.14
N ARG A 30 -3.59 3.90 -12.89
CA ARG A 30 -2.43 4.59 -12.29
C ARG A 30 -1.58 3.64 -11.46
N ILE A 31 -0.28 3.92 -11.38
CA ILE A 31 0.68 3.13 -10.61
C ILE A 31 1.34 4.06 -9.59
N ILE A 32 1.29 3.74 -8.30
CA ILE A 32 1.80 4.58 -7.22
C ILE A 32 2.99 3.87 -6.55
N PRO A 33 4.24 4.24 -6.85
CA PRO A 33 5.42 3.63 -6.24
C PRO A 33 5.46 3.77 -4.72
N ILE A 34 5.84 2.68 -4.04
CA ILE A 34 6.12 2.64 -2.60
C ILE A 34 7.62 2.85 -2.41
N VAL A 35 7.98 3.93 -1.71
CA VAL A 35 9.38 4.34 -1.56
C VAL A 35 9.92 4.20 -0.14
N GLY A 36 9.06 3.83 0.81
CA GLY A 36 9.46 3.65 2.20
C GLY A 36 8.26 3.57 3.12
N GLY A 37 8.53 3.80 4.41
CA GLY A 37 7.54 3.75 5.46
C GLY A 37 7.97 2.91 6.65
N SER A 38 7.04 2.74 7.60
CA SER A 38 7.25 1.99 8.83
C SER A 38 6.08 1.06 9.13
N ALA A 39 6.38 0.00 9.89
CA ALA A 39 5.40 -0.83 10.57
C ALA A 39 5.60 -0.66 12.07
N SER A 40 4.53 -0.38 12.81
CA SER A 40 4.57 -0.19 14.26
C SER A 40 3.36 -0.84 14.92
N GLY A 41 3.60 -1.79 15.82
CA GLY A 41 2.52 -2.45 16.56
C GLY A 41 2.96 -3.60 17.44
N PRO A 42 1.99 -4.21 18.15
CA PRO A 42 2.26 -5.24 19.15
C PRO A 42 2.87 -6.52 18.57
N GLY A 43 2.53 -6.89 17.33
CA GLY A 43 3.01 -8.15 16.71
C GLY A 43 4.07 -7.96 15.63
N LEU A 44 4.22 -6.76 15.05
CA LEU A 44 5.17 -6.49 13.97
C LEU A 44 5.68 -5.06 14.02
N ASN A 45 7.01 -4.93 13.99
CA ASN A 45 7.72 -3.66 13.89
C ASN A 45 8.80 -3.75 12.80
N GLY A 46 8.99 -2.68 12.03
CA GLY A 46 9.99 -2.68 10.97
C GLY A 46 9.94 -1.47 10.05
N ARG A 47 10.74 -1.54 8.97
CA ARG A 47 10.84 -0.52 7.94
C ARG A 47 10.43 -1.09 6.60
N ILE A 48 9.63 -0.35 5.85
CA ILE A 48 9.29 -0.67 4.46
C ILE A 48 10.45 -0.25 3.57
N LEU A 49 10.86 -1.17 2.69
CA LEU A 49 11.92 -0.92 1.74
C LEU A 49 11.38 -0.15 0.54
N ASN A 50 12.27 0.55 -0.17
CA ASN A 50 11.95 1.23 -1.43
C ASN A 50 11.80 0.19 -2.55
N VAL A 51 10.68 -0.52 -2.55
CA VAL A 51 10.34 -1.58 -3.51
C VAL A 51 8.83 -1.78 -3.58
N GLY A 52 8.33 -1.97 -4.81
CA GLY A 52 6.92 -2.21 -5.08
C GLY A 52 6.12 -0.95 -5.44
N ALA A 53 4.84 -1.14 -5.65
CA ALA A 53 3.89 -0.08 -5.98
C ALA A 53 2.46 -0.52 -5.60
N ASP A 54 1.52 0.40 -5.71
CA ASP A 54 0.08 0.11 -5.78
C ASP A 54 -0.39 0.29 -7.24
N TRP A 55 -1.15 -0.68 -7.75
CA TRP A 55 -1.67 -0.71 -9.11
C TRP A 55 -3.17 -0.51 -9.10
N GLN A 56 -3.59 0.75 -9.21
CA GLN A 56 -4.99 1.13 -9.04
C GLN A 56 -5.73 1.22 -10.37
N THR A 57 -7.01 0.88 -10.35
CA THR A 57 -7.99 1.24 -11.38
C THR A 57 -9.07 2.07 -10.68
N VAL A 58 -9.36 3.25 -11.21
CA VAL A 58 -10.39 4.18 -10.70
C VAL A 58 -11.56 4.21 -11.66
#